data_AF-A0A8S3RLI8-F1
#
_entry.id   AF-A0A8S3RLI8-F1
#
_cell.length_a   1.000
_cell.length_b   1.000
_cell.length_c   1.000
_cell.angle_alpha   90.00
_cell.angle_beta   90.00
_cell.angle_gamma   90.00
#
_symmetry.space_group_name_H-M   'P 1'
#
loop_
_entity.id
_entity.type
_entity.pdbx_description
1 polymer ?
#
loop_
_entity_poly.entity_id
_entity_poly.type
_entity_poly.pdbx_seq_one_letter_code
_entity_poly.pdbx_strand_id
1 'polypeptide(L)'
;MAPDLTSGAIEAIVGGNNFDRPVLQIISSKKITAAGSSADRYRLLLSDGLHSYSHAMLATQLNNLMESGEMDNLAVVQVDKYLCNTIQGDRRVLILLDLNVLAKGSDVGVRLGNPQQFKPGEARNENAAQPNAQPVAQAQSPVKKEQPSNTSNGKLLNMLTLYWTI
;
A
#
# COMPACT_ATOMS: atom_id res chain seq x y z
N MET A 1 11.57 -12.43 20.17
CA MET A 1 10.22 -12.75 19.66
C MET A 1 9.70 -11.52 18.95
N ALA A 2 9.08 -11.66 17.78
CA ALA A 2 8.50 -10.52 17.06
C ALA A 2 7.16 -10.11 17.70
N PRO A 3 6.80 -8.82 17.72
CA PRO A 3 5.50 -8.37 18.21
C PRO A 3 4.34 -8.94 17.37
N ASP A 4 3.18 -9.13 18.01
CA ASP A 4 1.97 -9.58 17.32
C ASP A 4 1.43 -8.51 16.37
N LEU A 5 1.07 -8.93 15.16
CA LEU A 5 0.47 -8.05 14.15
C LEU A 5 -1.04 -7.93 14.34
N THR A 6 -1.60 -6.79 13.98
CA THR A 6 -3.03 -6.48 14.12
C THR A 6 -3.83 -6.97 12.93
N SER A 7 -4.10 -8.28 12.88
CA SER A 7 -4.81 -8.92 11.76
C SER A 7 -6.16 -8.27 11.41
N GLY A 8 -6.39 -8.03 10.11
CA GLY A 8 -7.61 -7.39 9.60
C GLY A 8 -7.54 -5.87 9.53
N ALA A 9 -6.51 -5.23 10.08
CA ALA A 9 -6.35 -3.78 10.05
C ALA A 9 -6.27 -3.24 8.61
N ILE A 10 -5.58 -3.93 7.69
CA ILE A 10 -5.45 -3.45 6.31
C ILE A 10 -6.81 -3.43 5.61
N GLU A 11 -7.60 -4.50 5.74
CA GLU A 11 -8.93 -4.59 5.15
C GLU A 11 -9.85 -3.49 5.70
N ALA A 12 -9.84 -3.29 7.03
CA ALA A 12 -10.63 -2.23 7.67
C ALA A 12 -10.24 -0.84 7.16
N ILE A 13 -8.95 -0.50 7.18
CA ILE A 13 -8.44 0.83 6.80
C ILE A 13 -8.71 1.13 5.33
N VAL A 14 -8.38 0.18 4.45
CA VAL A 14 -8.58 0.35 3.00
C VAL A 14 -10.06 0.30 2.64
N GLY A 15 -10.90 -0.40 3.42
CA GLY A 15 -12.36 -0.35 3.34
C GLY A 15 -12.96 0.99 3.80
N GLY A 16 -12.17 1.89 4.38
CA GLY A 16 -12.60 3.21 4.84
C GLY A 16 -13.03 3.27 6.31
N ASN A 17 -12.80 2.20 7.07
CA ASN A 17 -12.95 2.22 8.52
C ASN A 17 -11.68 2.75 9.19
N ASN A 18 -11.82 3.27 10.41
CA ASN A 18 -10.67 3.62 11.23
C ASN A 18 -10.26 2.42 12.10
N PHE A 19 -8.96 2.25 12.27
CA PHE A 19 -8.36 1.27 13.16
C PHE A 19 -7.39 2.00 14.08
N ASP A 20 -7.54 1.84 15.39
CA ASP A 20 -6.69 2.53 16.36
C ASP A 20 -5.32 1.85 16.45
N ARG A 21 -4.27 2.63 16.19
CA ARG A 21 -2.86 2.26 16.40
C ARG A 21 -2.46 0.84 15.94
N PRO A 22 -2.75 0.42 14.70
CA PRO A 22 -2.49 -0.93 14.24
C PRO A 22 -0.99 -1.25 14.22
N VAL A 23 -0.65 -2.47 14.62
CA VAL A 23 0.70 -3.03 14.50
C VAL A 23 0.82 -3.76 13.17
N LEU A 24 1.72 -3.27 12.32
CA LEU A 24 1.94 -3.75 10.97
C LEU A 24 3.41 -4.12 10.76
N GLN A 25 3.67 -5.04 9.84
CA GLN A 25 5.00 -5.28 9.31
C GLN A 25 5.23 -4.51 8.00
N ILE A 26 6.38 -3.86 7.88
CA ILE A 26 6.88 -3.33 6.61
C ILE A 26 7.66 -4.46 5.93
N ILE A 27 7.01 -5.22 5.04
CA ILE A 27 7.66 -6.34 4.33
C ILE A 27 8.83 -5.82 3.48
N SER A 28 8.58 -4.75 2.72
CA SER A 28 9.60 -4.12 1.91
C SER A 28 9.34 -2.64 1.70
N SER A 29 10.40 -1.91 1.40
CA SER A 29 10.38 -0.50 1.06
C SER A 29 11.11 -0.29 -0.27
N LYS A 30 10.60 0.61 -1.10
CA LYS A 30 11.24 1.05 -2.34
C LYS A 30 11.34 2.57 -2.33
N LYS A 31 12.58 3.06 -2.39
CA LYS A 31 12.88 4.48 -2.59
C LYS A 31 12.48 4.89 -4.02
N ILE A 32 11.74 5.99 -4.12
CA ILE A 32 11.26 6.56 -5.38
C ILE A 32 11.81 7.98 -5.46
N THR A 33 12.62 8.22 -6.48
CA THR A 33 13.10 9.55 -6.85
C THR A 33 12.11 10.17 -7.84
N ALA A 34 11.44 11.25 -7.44
CA ALA A 34 10.58 12.00 -8.35
C ALA A 34 11.44 13.02 -9.12
N ALA A 35 11.44 12.94 -10.45
CA ALA A 35 12.15 13.91 -11.29
C ALA A 35 11.67 15.34 -10.97
N GLY A 36 12.59 16.21 -10.53
CA GLY A 36 12.29 17.60 -10.16
C GLY A 36 11.80 17.81 -8.72
N SER A 37 11.77 16.78 -7.86
CA SER A 37 11.52 16.93 -6.42
C SER A 37 12.80 16.63 -5.63
N SER A 38 13.11 17.46 -4.64
CA SER A 38 14.27 17.27 -3.77
C SER A 38 14.05 16.25 -2.65
N ALA A 39 12.81 15.79 -2.43
CA ALA A 39 12.48 14.90 -1.33
C ALA A 39 12.23 13.46 -1.80
N ASP A 40 13.02 12.55 -1.24
CA ASP A 40 12.87 11.12 -1.43
C ASP A 40 11.53 10.62 -0.87
N ARG A 41 10.94 9.62 -1.53
CA ARG A 41 9.71 8.97 -1.06
C ARG A 41 9.90 7.48 -0.95
N TYR A 42 9.38 6.90 0.12
CA TYR A 42 9.39 5.45 0.31
C TYR A 42 7.99 4.89 0.07
N ARG A 43 7.86 4.05 -0.96
CA ARG A 43 6.68 3.17 -1.12
C ARG A 43 6.89 1.93 -0.29
N LEU A 44 5.86 1.51 0.42
CA LEU A 44 5.89 0.40 1.36
C LEU A 44 5.01 -0.75 0.86
N LEU A 45 5.44 -1.98 1.12
CA LEU A 45 4.60 -3.17 1.16
C LEU A 45 4.31 -3.48 2.61
N LEU A 46 3.09 -3.19 3.06
CA LEU A 46 2.65 -3.41 4.44
C LEU A 46 2.00 -4.77 4.60
N SER A 47 1.99 -5.29 5.83
CA SER A 47 1.20 -6.45 6.21
C SER A 47 0.68 -6.38 7.64
N ASP A 48 -0.52 -6.91 7.86
CA ASP A 48 -1.12 -7.13 9.17
C ASP A 48 -1.10 -8.63 9.60
N GLY A 49 -0.33 -9.46 8.88
CA GLY A 49 -0.23 -10.91 9.07
C GLY A 49 -1.27 -11.73 8.28
N LEU A 50 -2.42 -11.14 7.95
CA LEU A 50 -3.49 -11.77 7.16
C LEU A 50 -3.52 -11.24 5.72
N HIS A 51 -3.32 -9.93 5.58
CA HIS A 51 -3.35 -9.18 4.35
C HIS A 51 -2.03 -8.46 4.10
N SER A 52 -1.75 -8.16 2.85
CA SER A 52 -0.65 -7.29 2.41
C SER A 52 -1.15 -6.20 1.47
N TYR A 53 -0.52 -5.02 1.51
CA TYR A 53 -0.95 -3.87 0.75
C TYR A 53 0.23 -3.05 0.22
N SER A 54 0.29 -2.87 -1.11
CA SER A 54 1.41 -2.23 -1.83
C SER A 54 1.15 -0.77 -2.24
N HIS A 55 -0.05 -0.26 -1.95
CA HIS A 55 -0.42 1.14 -2.17
C HIS A 55 -0.23 1.94 -0.87
N ALA A 56 0.94 1.79 -0.26
CA ALA A 56 1.30 2.49 0.96
C ALA A 56 2.53 3.37 0.76
N MET A 57 2.57 4.52 1.43
CA MET A 57 3.68 5.46 1.42
C MET A 57 4.05 5.93 2.82
N LEU A 58 5.34 6.12 3.03
CA LEU A 58 5.88 6.77 4.22
C LEU A 58 5.81 8.29 4.03
N ALA A 59 5.34 9.03 5.04
CA ALA A 59 5.46 10.48 5.03
C ALA A 59 6.93 10.91 5.06
N THR A 60 7.28 11.96 4.33
CA THR A 60 8.68 12.41 4.19
C THR A 60 9.32 12.81 5.52
N GLN A 61 8.50 13.24 6.50
CA GLN A 61 8.97 13.54 7.86
C GLN A 61 9.54 12.31 8.60
N LEU A 62 9.18 11.10 8.17
CA LEU A 62 9.65 9.83 8.74
C LEU A 62 10.81 9.22 7.94
N ASN A 63 11.29 9.86 6.87
CA ASN A 63 12.38 9.33 6.03
C ASN A 63 13.66 9.05 6.83
N ASN A 64 13.93 9.87 7.85
CA ASN A 64 15.10 9.70 8.72
C ASN A 64 15.14 8.31 9.37
N LEU A 65 14.00 7.67 9.65
CA LEU A 65 13.96 6.31 10.20
C LEU A 65 14.55 5.29 9.23
N MET A 66 14.25 5.43 7.94
CA MET A 66 14.81 4.57 6.87
C MET A 66 16.30 4.88 6.64
N GLU A 67 16.66 6.15 6.62
CA GLU A 67 18.02 6.60 6.28
C GLU A 67 19.03 6.33 7.40
N SER A 68 18.60 6.41 8.66
CA SER A 68 19.41 6.05 9.82
C SER A 68 19.52 4.54 10.06
N GLY A 69 18.69 3.72 9.40
CA GLY A 69 18.59 2.29 9.69
C GLY A 69 17.92 1.98 11.04
N GLU A 70 17.16 2.93 11.60
CA GLU A 70 16.24 2.66 12.70
C GLU A 70 15.04 1.82 12.25
N MET A 71 14.65 1.95 10.98
CA MET A 71 13.62 1.17 10.32
C MET A 71 14.14 0.62 9.00
N ASP A 72 13.99 -0.68 8.79
CA ASP A 72 14.44 -1.41 7.61
C ASP A 72 13.36 -2.43 7.15
N ASN A 73 13.63 -3.12 6.05
CA ASN A 73 12.72 -4.14 5.55
C ASN A 73 12.51 -5.23 6.60
N LEU A 74 11.28 -5.69 6.74
CA LEU A 74 10.77 -6.63 7.74
C LEU A 74 10.50 -6.03 9.13
N ALA A 75 10.70 -4.72 9.32
CA ALA A 75 10.42 -4.06 10.59
C ALA A 75 8.96 -4.15 11.00
N VAL A 76 8.72 -4.22 12.31
CA VAL A 76 7.37 -4.20 12.91
C VAL A 76 7.16 -2.83 13.54
N VAL A 77 6.06 -2.18 13.15
CA VAL A 77 5.74 -0.81 13.54
C VAL A 77 4.32 -0.72 14.09
N GLN A 78 4.12 0.09 15.11
CA GLN A 78 2.81 0.57 15.52
C GLN A 78 2.52 1.89 14.81
N VAL A 79 1.43 1.98 14.07
CA VAL A 79 1.09 3.19 13.30
C VAL A 79 0.19 4.09 14.13
N ASP A 80 0.73 5.15 14.71
CA ASP A 80 -0.04 6.07 15.56
C ASP A 80 -0.94 7.02 14.76
N LYS A 81 -0.52 7.38 13.54
CA LYS A 81 -1.30 8.28 12.67
C LYS A 81 -1.13 7.90 11.21
N TYR A 82 -2.25 7.84 10.49
CA TYR A 82 -2.26 7.57 9.05
C TYR A 82 -3.38 8.33 8.33
N LEU A 83 -3.29 8.37 7.00
CA LEU A 83 -4.37 8.77 6.10
C LEU A 83 -4.63 7.68 5.07
N CYS A 84 -5.88 7.44 4.71
CA CYS A 84 -6.24 6.56 3.60
C CYS A 84 -7.09 7.31 2.59
N ASN A 85 -6.47 7.73 1.48
CA ASN A 85 -7.11 8.56 0.46
C ASN A 85 -7.49 7.73 -0.77
N THR A 86 -8.69 7.94 -1.29
CA THR A 86 -9.10 7.40 -2.60
C THR A 86 -8.46 8.20 -3.73
N ILE A 87 -7.88 7.53 -4.72
CA ILE A 87 -7.26 8.20 -5.89
C ILE A 87 -8.12 8.12 -7.16
N GLN A 88 -8.47 6.91 -7.61
CA GLN A 88 -9.31 6.69 -8.79
C GLN A 88 -10.11 5.40 -8.62
N GLY A 89 -11.42 5.47 -8.82
CA GLY A 89 -12.33 4.37 -8.50
C GLY A 89 -12.19 3.95 -7.03
N ASP A 90 -12.06 2.66 -6.78
CA ASP A 90 -11.91 2.10 -5.43
C ASP A 90 -10.45 1.98 -4.97
N ARG A 91 -9.49 2.45 -5.78
CA ARG A 91 -8.07 2.41 -5.41
C ARG A 91 -7.79 3.47 -4.35
N ARG A 92 -7.23 3.03 -3.22
CA ARG A 92 -6.79 3.90 -2.13
C ARG A 92 -5.27 3.91 -1.98
N VAL A 93 -4.75 4.93 -1.29
CA VAL A 93 -3.36 5.02 -0.84
C VAL A 93 -3.35 5.25 0.65
N LEU A 94 -2.63 4.38 1.36
CA LEU A 94 -2.37 4.50 2.79
C LEU A 94 -1.06 5.29 2.99
N ILE A 95 -1.11 6.35 3.78
CA ILE A 95 0.04 7.19 4.09
C ILE A 95 0.29 7.11 5.59
N LEU A 96 1.46 6.62 6.00
CA LEU A 96 1.87 6.57 7.40
C LEU A 96 2.45 7.94 7.79
N LEU A 97 1.78 8.63 8.72
CA LEU A 97 2.14 9.98 9.16
C LEU A 97 2.96 9.98 10.45
N ASP A 98 2.69 9.02 11.34
CA ASP A 98 3.39 8.85 12.61
C ASP A 98 3.38 7.37 13.00
N LEU A 99 4.48 6.89 13.56
CA LEU A 99 4.65 5.49 13.96
C LEU A 99 5.75 5.31 15.01
N ASN A 100 5.68 4.21 15.73
CA ASN A 100 6.72 3.70 16.61
C ASN A 100 7.31 2.40 16.04
N VAL A 101 8.63 2.31 15.93
CA VAL A 101 9.32 1.07 15.57
C VAL A 101 9.36 0.16 16.78
N LEU A 102 8.63 -0.96 16.73
CA LEU A 102 8.57 -1.94 17.82
C LEU A 102 9.69 -2.97 17.73
N ALA A 103 10.09 -3.33 16.50
CA ALA A 103 11.22 -4.20 16.23
C ALA A 103 11.83 -3.86 14.88
N LYS A 104 13.17 -3.81 14.81
CA LYS A 104 13.87 -3.67 13.53
C LYS A 104 13.67 -4.92 12.69
N GLY A 105 13.61 -4.75 11.38
CA GLY A 105 13.50 -5.82 10.43
C GLY A 105 14.72 -6.73 10.40
N SER A 106 15.91 -6.18 10.65
CA SER A 106 17.13 -6.96 10.92
C SER A 106 17.01 -7.88 12.15
N ASP A 107 16.24 -7.51 13.16
CA ASP A 107 15.98 -8.35 14.34
C ASP A 107 14.86 -9.37 14.10
N VAL A 108 13.85 -9.01 13.30
CA VAL A 108 12.72 -9.87 12.94
C VAL A 108 13.14 -10.94 11.93
N GLY A 109 13.90 -10.56 10.90
CA GLY A 109 14.54 -11.44 9.92
C GLY A 109 13.62 -12.18 8.95
N VAL A 110 12.31 -12.23 9.20
CA VAL A 110 11.35 -12.99 8.39
C VAL A 110 10.06 -12.21 8.15
N ARG A 111 9.34 -12.56 7.08
CA ARG A 111 7.95 -12.16 6.90
C ARG A 111 7.08 -12.89 7.91
N LEU A 112 6.24 -12.17 8.64
CA LEU A 112 5.32 -12.73 9.63
C LEU A 112 4.01 -13.17 8.95
N GLY A 113 3.56 -14.38 9.27
CA GLY A 113 2.35 -14.99 8.70
C GLY A 113 2.48 -15.36 7.22
N ASN A 114 1.34 -15.56 6.56
CA ASN A 114 1.26 -15.77 5.10
C ASN A 114 0.21 -14.84 4.45
N PRO A 115 0.47 -13.52 4.45
CA PRO A 115 -0.53 -12.53 4.11
C PRO A 115 -0.91 -12.58 2.63
N GLN A 116 -2.21 -12.58 2.35
CA GLN A 116 -2.74 -12.50 0.98
C GLN A 116 -2.76 -11.05 0.50
N GLN A 117 -2.58 -10.81 -0.80
CA GLN A 117 -2.63 -9.45 -1.32
C GLN A 117 -4.07 -8.90 -1.23
N PHE A 118 -4.25 -7.82 -0.49
CA PHE A 118 -5.55 -7.15 -0.40
C PHE A 118 -5.75 -6.23 -1.60
N LYS A 119 -6.91 -6.36 -2.24
CA LYS A 119 -7.30 -5.55 -3.39
C LYS A 119 -8.73 -5.03 -3.18
N PRO A 120 -8.91 -3.73 -2.93
CA PRO A 120 -10.25 -3.15 -2.78
C PRO A 120 -11.03 -3.27 -4.09
N GLY A 121 -12.29 -3.70 -4.00
CA GLY A 121 -13.21 -3.80 -5.15
C GLY A 121 -13.12 -5.09 -5.97
N GLU A 122 -12.12 -5.95 -5.74
CA GLU A 122 -12.19 -7.33 -6.24
C GLU A 122 -13.09 -8.11 -5.27
N ALA A 123 -14.26 -8.56 -5.75
CA ALA A 123 -15.11 -9.50 -5.01
C ALA A 123 -14.23 -10.67 -4.53
N ARG A 124 -14.35 -11.04 -3.25
CA ARG A 124 -13.68 -12.23 -2.69
C ARG A 124 -14.11 -13.44 -3.53
N ASN A 125 -13.29 -13.83 -4.49
CA ASN A 125 -13.35 -15.19 -5.01
C ASN A 125 -12.70 -16.06 -3.95
N GLU A 126 -13.50 -16.49 -2.99
CA GLU A 126 -13.19 -17.67 -2.18
C GLU A 126 -13.18 -18.87 -3.14
N ASN A 127 -12.07 -19.08 -3.84
CA ASN A 127 -11.82 -20.37 -4.45
C ASN A 127 -10.32 -20.66 -4.43
N ALA A 128 -9.91 -21.38 -3.39
CA ALA A 128 -8.65 -22.09 -3.37
C ALA A 128 -8.67 -23.19 -4.44
N ALA A 129 -7.62 -23.19 -5.27
CA ALA A 129 -7.06 -24.31 -6.04
C ALA A 129 -8.02 -25.21 -6.86
N GLN A 130 -8.00 -25.03 -8.19
CA GLN A 130 -8.03 -26.17 -9.12
C GLN A 130 -7.07 -25.94 -10.31
N PRO A 131 -6.23 -26.93 -10.69
CA PRO A 131 -5.32 -26.81 -11.83
C PRO A 131 -6.00 -27.20 -13.15
N ASN A 132 -5.63 -26.46 -14.20
CA ASN A 132 -5.61 -26.79 -15.62
C ASN A 132 -6.92 -27.13 -16.36
N ALA A 133 -7.31 -26.26 -17.29
CA ALA A 133 -7.44 -26.57 -18.72
C ALA A 133 -7.71 -25.29 -19.56
N GLN A 134 -6.80 -24.96 -20.49
CA GLN A 134 -7.15 -24.25 -21.75
C GLN A 134 -7.69 -25.28 -22.77
N PRO A 135 -8.23 -24.93 -23.97
CA PRO A 135 -8.33 -23.61 -24.64
C PRO A 135 -9.72 -23.32 -25.28
N VAL A 136 -9.96 -22.10 -25.78
CA VAL A 136 -10.05 -21.79 -27.23
C VAL A 136 -10.43 -20.32 -27.49
N ALA A 137 -9.85 -19.80 -28.57
CA ALA A 137 -9.94 -18.44 -29.08
C ALA A 137 -11.28 -18.12 -29.76
N GLN A 138 -11.68 -16.85 -29.72
CA GLN A 138 -12.47 -16.20 -30.78
C GLN A 138 -12.20 -14.70 -30.82
N ALA A 139 -11.84 -14.23 -32.01
CA ALA A 139 -11.49 -12.85 -32.34
C ALA A 139 -12.73 -12.00 -32.63
N GLN A 140 -12.66 -10.69 -32.35
CA GLN A 140 -13.20 -9.61 -33.21
C GLN A 140 -12.79 -8.22 -32.68
N SER A 141 -12.38 -7.34 -33.61
CA SER A 141 -11.92 -5.95 -33.42
C SER A 141 -13.03 -4.94 -33.77
N PRO A 142 -12.78 -3.62 -33.87
CA PRO A 142 -12.79 -2.60 -32.80
C PRO A 142 -13.89 -1.52 -33.01
N VAL A 143 -14.35 -0.84 -31.95
CA VAL A 143 -15.13 0.41 -32.09
C VAL A 143 -14.57 1.51 -31.20
N LYS A 144 -14.11 2.56 -31.90
CA LYS A 144 -13.65 3.87 -31.41
C LYS A 144 -14.85 4.79 -31.20
N LYS A 145 -14.88 5.53 -30.08
CA LYS A 145 -15.51 6.86 -29.83
C LYS A 145 -15.58 7.05 -28.30
N GLU A 146 -15.47 8.21 -27.68
CA GLU A 146 -15.16 9.60 -28.02
C GLU A 146 -14.90 10.27 -26.66
N GLN A 147 -14.04 11.28 -26.63
CA GLN A 147 -13.60 11.96 -25.42
C GLN A 147 -14.41 13.25 -25.23
N PRO A 148 -14.98 13.54 -24.05
CA PRO A 148 -15.30 14.91 -23.66
C PRO A 148 -14.28 15.45 -22.66
N SER A 149 -13.99 16.72 -22.87
CA SER A 149 -13.03 17.55 -22.18
C SER A 149 -13.63 18.27 -20.97
N ASN A 150 -12.72 18.63 -20.06
CA ASN A 150 -12.71 19.83 -19.21
C ASN A 150 -13.58 19.88 -17.94
N THR A 151 -12.94 20.08 -16.77
CA THR A 151 -12.95 21.35 -16.01
C THR A 151 -12.64 21.14 -14.51
N SER A 152 -11.64 21.88 -14.02
CA SER A 152 -11.39 22.37 -12.65
C SER A 152 -11.30 21.38 -11.47
N ASN A 153 -10.08 21.04 -11.05
CA ASN A 153 -9.77 20.61 -9.67
C ASN A 153 -8.31 20.87 -9.25
N GLY A 154 -7.79 22.07 -9.55
CA GLY A 154 -6.35 22.41 -9.50
C GLY A 154 -5.63 22.40 -8.15
N LYS A 155 -6.27 22.09 -7.01
CA LYS A 155 -5.60 22.05 -5.70
C LYS A 155 -5.47 20.66 -5.08
N LEU A 156 -6.45 19.76 -5.28
CA LEU A 156 -6.32 18.36 -4.85
C LEU A 156 -5.53 17.53 -5.87
N LEU A 157 -5.56 17.94 -7.14
CA LEU A 157 -4.84 17.28 -8.21
C LEU A 157 -3.32 17.35 -8.01
N ASN A 158 -2.77 18.39 -7.35
CA ASN A 158 -1.33 18.46 -7.16
C ASN A 158 -0.83 17.47 -6.09
N MET A 159 -1.60 17.22 -5.02
CA MET A 159 -1.27 16.16 -4.06
C MET A 159 -1.50 14.77 -4.64
N LEU A 160 -2.60 14.54 -5.36
CA LEU A 160 -2.91 13.23 -5.95
C LEU A 160 -1.98 12.90 -7.13
N THR A 161 -1.64 13.85 -7.99
CA THR A 161 -0.66 13.67 -9.10
C THR A 161 0.71 13.27 -8.56
N LEU A 162 1.09 13.76 -7.37
CA LEU A 162 2.31 13.32 -6.68
C LEU A 162 2.31 11.81 -6.36
N TYR A 163 1.15 11.16 -6.21
CA TYR A 163 1.02 9.73 -5.94
C TYR A 163 0.89 8.86 -7.22
N TRP A 164 0.71 9.49 -8.40
CA TRP A 164 0.47 8.82 -9.68
C TRP A 164 1.68 8.75 -10.62
N THR A 165 2.73 9.56 -10.42
CA THR A 165 3.94 9.47 -11.26
C THR A 165 4.92 8.44 -10.70
N ILE A 166 4.61 7.15 -10.91
CA ILE A 166 5.58 6.05 -10.96
C ILE A 166 5.22 5.11 -12.10
#